data_AF-B0PAK8-F1
#
_entry.id   AF-B0PAK8-F1
#
_cell.length_a   1.000
_cell.length_b   1.000
_cell.length_c   1.000
_cell.angle_alpha   90.00
_cell.angle_beta   90.00
_cell.angle_gamma   90.00
#
_symmetry.space_group_name_H-M   'P 1'
#
loop_
_entity.id
_entity.type
_entity.pdbx_description
1 polymer ?
#
loop_
_entity_poly.entity_id
_entity_poly.type
_entity_poly.pdbx_seq_one_letter_code
_entity_poly.pdbx_strand_id
1 'polypeptide(L)' 'MFMEVKMMPTDKPRYTITLDKEMLKAIDDFRFERRYPNRTQATLELIRLGMEALKKEQGESSTEK' A
#
# COMPACT_ATOMS: atom_id res chain seq x y z
N MET A 1 -3.88 17.63 -11.68
CA MET A 1 -2.83 18.22 -10.83
C MET A 1 -1.83 17.12 -10.54
N PHE A 2 -0.78 17.02 -11.35
CA PHE A 2 0.25 15.99 -11.23
C PHE A 2 1.31 16.49 -10.25
N MET A 3 1.48 15.75 -9.16
CA MET A 3 2.42 16.10 -8.10
C MET A 3 3.82 15.68 -8.56
N GLU A 4 4.66 16.66 -8.89
CA GLU A 4 6.05 16.47 -9.32
C GLU A 4 6.86 15.90 -8.14
N VAL A 5 7.33 14.65 -8.27
CA VAL A 5 8.15 13.96 -7.26
C VAL A 5 9.62 14.30 -7.52
N LYS A 6 10.12 15.30 -6.80
CA LYS A 6 11.46 15.86 -6.96
C LYS A 6 12.46 15.16 -6.03
N MET A 7 13.08 14.08 -6.50
CA MET A 7 14.03 13.26 -5.74
C MET A 7 15.25 14.05 -5.18
N MET A 8 15.22 14.40 -3.90
CA MET A 8 16.34 14.69 -3.01
C MET A 8 16.67 13.45 -2.13
N PRO A 9 17.87 13.37 -1.51
CA PRO A 9 18.25 12.24 -0.64
C PRO A 9 17.34 12.02 0.59
N THR A 10 16.34 12.89 0.82
CA THR A 10 15.33 12.81 1.89
C THR A 10 13.92 12.44 1.36
N ASP A 11 13.81 12.01 0.10
CA ASP A 11 12.55 11.80 -0.66
C ASP A 11 11.80 10.48 -0.44
N LYS A 12 11.57 10.13 0.82
CA LYS A 12 10.44 9.24 1.08
C LYS A 12 9.26 10.12 1.45
N PRO A 13 8.27 10.34 0.55
CA PRO A 13 7.09 11.12 0.88
C PRO A 13 6.43 10.47 2.10
N ARG A 14 6.38 11.22 3.21
CA ARG A 14 5.75 10.77 4.46
C ARG A 14 4.38 11.40 4.52
N TYR A 15 3.38 10.57 4.78
CA TYR A 15 2.03 11.02 5.02
C TYR A 15 1.48 10.29 6.24
N THR A 16 0.69 10.99 7.04
CA THR A 16 0.02 10.44 8.21
C THR A 16 -1.40 10.08 7.82
N ILE A 17 -1.83 8.87 8.13
CA ILE A 17 -3.19 8.40 7.92
C ILE A 17 -3.82 8.01 9.25
N THR A 18 -5.11 8.27 9.40
CA THR A 18 -5.90 7.77 10.51
C THR A 18 -6.50 6.44 10.10
N LEU A 19 -6.36 5.43 10.96
CA LEU A 19 -6.88 4.08 10.73
C LEU A 19 -7.85 3.73 11.84
N ASP A 20 -8.94 3.06 11.47
CA ASP A 20 -9.83 2.44 12.43
C ASP A 20 -9.17 1.23 13.12
N LYS A 21 -9.70 0.86 14.29
CA LYS A 21 -9.13 -0.21 15.12
C LYS A 21 -9.06 -1.55 14.38
N GLU A 22 -10.05 -1.84 13.55
CA GLU A 22 -10.10 -3.09 12.77
C GLU A 22 -9.04 -3.14 11.68
N MET A 23 -8.83 -2.03 10.96
CA MET A 23 -7.76 -1.93 9.96
C MET A 23 -6.38 -2.04 10.61
N LEU A 24 -6.18 -1.38 11.75
CA LEU A 24 -4.92 -1.48 12.48
C LEU A 24 -4.64 -2.93 12.93
N LYS A 25 -5.68 -3.62 13.41
CA LYS A 25 -5.57 -5.03 13.78
C LYS A 25 -5.20 -5.91 12.59
N ALA A 26 -5.88 -5.73 11.45
CA ALA A 26 -5.57 -6.49 10.23
C ALA A 26 -4.12 -6.28 9.75
N ILE A 27 -3.58 -5.05 9.88
CA ILE A 27 -2.17 -4.76 9.56
C ILE A 27 -1.23 -5.48 10.52
N ASP A 28 -1.55 -5.53 11.82
CA ASP A 28 -0.75 -6.26 12.80
C ASP A 28 -0.81 -7.78 12.56
N ASP A 29 -1.99 -8.35 12.28
CA ASP A 29 -2.14 -9.78 11.94
C ASP A 29 -1.28 -10.13 10.70
N PHE A 30 -1.40 -9.34 9.62
CA PHE A 30 -0.59 -9.51 8.41
C PHE A 30 0.92 -9.40 8.69
N ARG A 31 1.31 -8.46 9.57
CA ARG A 31 2.70 -8.30 10.02
C ARG A 31 3.20 -9.56 10.72
N PHE A 32 2.42 -10.16 11.61
CA PHE A 32 2.81 -11.37 12.35
C PHE A 32 2.88 -12.60 11.44
N GLU A 33 1.91 -12.80 10.56
CA GLU A 33 1.87 -13.93 9.62
C GLU A 33 3.08 -13.94 8.68
N ARG A 34 3.45 -12.78 8.14
CA ARG A 34 4.57 -12.63 7.20
C ARG A 34 5.90 -12.27 7.87
N ARG A 35 5.91 -12.16 9.20
CA ARG A 35 7.07 -11.80 10.05
C ARG A 35 7.73 -10.47 9.65
N TYR A 36 6.93 -9.47 9.33
CA TYR A 36 7.45 -8.13 9.05
C TYR A 36 7.95 -7.45 10.34
N PRO A 37 9.14 -6.82 10.32
CA PRO A 37 9.73 -6.23 11.51
C PRO A 37 8.97 -5.00 12.01
N ASN A 38 8.34 -4.22 11.12
CA ASN A 38 7.58 -3.02 11.49
C ASN A 38 6.27 -2.88 10.69
N ARG A 39 5.33 -2.12 11.28
CA ARG A 39 4.00 -1.85 10.69
C ARG A 39 4.09 -1.09 9.37
N THR A 40 5.06 -0.20 9.23
CA THR A 40 5.26 0.57 8.00
C THR A 40 5.55 -0.35 6.81
N GLN A 41 6.43 -1.35 6.97
CA GLN A 41 6.73 -2.32 5.92
C GLN A 41 5.53 -3.20 5.58
N ALA A 42 4.80 -3.68 6.60
CA ALA A 42 3.57 -4.44 6.39
C ALA A 42 2.53 -3.62 5.59
N THR A 43 2.36 -2.34 5.95
CA THR A 43 1.43 -1.43 5.27
C THR A 43 1.86 -1.15 3.83
N LEU A 44 3.15 -0.93 3.58
CA LEU A 44 3.68 -0.70 2.23
C LEU A 44 3.45 -1.91 1.31
N GLU A 45 3.65 -3.12 1.83
CA GLU A 45 3.41 -4.34 1.07
C GLU A 45 1.93 -4.57 0.81
N LEU A 46 1.05 -4.30 1.78
CA LEU A 46 -0.40 -4.33 1.57
C LEU A 46 -0.86 -3.34 0.50
N ILE A 47 -0.33 -2.11 0.51
CA ILE A 47 -0.63 -1.10 -0.52
C ILE A 47 -0.13 -1.57 -1.88
N ARG A 48 1.06 -2.16 -1.96
CA ARG A 48 1.61 -2.72 -3.20
C ARG A 48 0.74 -3.84 -3.76
N LEU A 49 0.33 -4.79 -2.92
CA LEU A 49 -0.56 -5.88 -3.30
C LEU A 49 -1.93 -5.36 -3.74
N GLY A 50 -2.49 -4.38 -3.04
CA GLY A 50 -3.74 -3.71 -3.41
C GLY A 50 -3.66 -3.01 -4.77
N MET A 51 -2.56 -2.27 -5.03
CA MET A 51 -2.35 -1.64 -6.33
C MET A 51 -2.18 -2.66 -7.47
N GLU A 52 -1.53 -3.79 -7.21
CA GLU A 52 -1.41 -4.86 -8.20
C GLU A 52 -2.76 -5.53 -8.48
N ALA A 53 -3.55 -5.79 -7.44
CA ALA A 53 -4.90 -6.35 -7.57
C ALA A 53 -5.82 -5.43 -8.39
N LEU A 54 -5.80 -4.12 -8.08
CA LEU A 54 -6.58 -3.12 -8.84
C LEU A 54 -6.13 -3.03 -10.30
N LYS A 55 -4.83 -3.15 -10.59
CA LYS A 55 -4.32 -3.19 -11.97
C LYS A 55 -4.77 -4.44 -12.72
N LYS A 56 -4.83 -5.60 -12.06
CA LYS A 56 -5.35 -6.84 -12.65
C LYS A 56 -6.83 -6.69 -12.97
N GLU A 57 -7.62 -6.21 -12.03
CA GLU A 57 -9.07 -5.96 -12.21
C GLU A 57 -9.34 -4.98 -13.37
N GLN A 58 -8.54 -3.90 -13.48
CA GLN A 58 -8.67 -2.93 -14.56
C GLN A 58 -8.16 -3.47 -15.91
N GLY A 59 -7.10 -4.28 -15.92
CA GLY A 59 -6.58 -4.94 -17.13
C GLY A 59 -7.51 -6.03 -17.67
N GLU A 60 -8.23 -6.73 -16.78
CA GLU A 60 -9.25 -7.72 -17.12
C GLU A 60 -10.55 -7.07 -17.62
N SER A 61 -10.75 -5.76 -17.40
CA SER A 61 -11.89 -5.00 -17.94
C SER A 61 -11.73 -4.52 -19.40
N SER A 62 -10.56 -4.74 -20.02
CA SER A 62 -10.29 -4.32 -21.42
C SER A 62 -10.18 -5.46 -22.43
N THR A 63 -10.35 -6.73 -22.03
CA THR A 63 -10.47 -7.86 -22.97
C THR A 63 -11.73 -8.66 -22.69
N GLU A 64 -12.89 -8.05 -22.89
CA GLU A 64 -14.10 -8.78 -23.29
C GLU A 64 -15.08 -7.80 -23.97
N LYS A 65 -14.75 -7.39 -25.20
CA LYS A 65 -15.73 -6.98 -26.20
C LYS A 65 -15.20 -7.16 -27.61
#